data_AF-H6VUZ3-F1
#
_entry.id   AF-H6VUZ3-F1
#
_cell.length_a   1.000
_cell.length_b   1.000
_cell.length_c   1.000
_cell.angle_alpha   90.00
_cell.angle_beta   90.00
_cell.angle_gamma   90.00
#
_symmetry.space_group_name_H-M   'P 1'
#
loop_
_entity.id
_entity.type
_entity.pdbx_description
1 polymer ?
#
loop_
_entity_poly.entity_id
_entity_poly.type
_entity_poly.pdbx_seq_one_letter_code
_entity_poly.pdbx_strand_id
1 'polypeptide(L)'
;MKNWERLFWVSLLVSAVVFHPTHLAIVTVLLSAALIARLFTATISSVGIIALGLAVGIGFASEIGFAMVVEKSLGARVTRPPVLMARVIADGTGARYLREKCPQADFAVCQFTDRLLTNSDAFLWETSPDAGIYSPAPLDKRMQLGIEQYRFAAAVLAYDPMGQIIGWAKDAFAQLTMVGLSDFLAVSDETISNLPSAHAERWAQTVVGEKKFPIAIFSWATVTAAIFALIFTGASLARRWTAIPPELKLFFFVVLFCEISNAVICGALSGPHDRYQARLTWLLPLVGLIVYSETWTRSRDRASEKLRVLVAHARPEWAGAGARIPPSNEHTETKRRIRVKETIGLVPDHPENPDGEPIQLSRDASSST
;
A
#
# COMPACT_ATOMS: atom_id res chain seq x y z
N MET A 1 -3.84 24.80 -0.35
CA MET A 1 -3.76 23.87 -1.51
C MET A 1 -4.33 24.56 -2.72
N LYS A 2 -3.61 24.51 -3.84
CA LYS A 2 -4.10 25.01 -5.14
C LYS A 2 -5.20 24.08 -5.68
N ASN A 3 -6.06 24.58 -6.55
CA ASN A 3 -7.18 23.78 -7.08
C ASN A 3 -6.71 22.55 -7.87
N TRP A 4 -5.59 22.65 -8.60
CA TRP A 4 -5.04 21.51 -9.36
C TRP A 4 -4.54 20.39 -8.44
N GLU A 5 -4.00 20.71 -7.25
CA GLU A 5 -3.53 19.70 -6.28
C GLU A 5 -4.71 18.88 -5.77
N ARG A 6 -5.84 19.54 -5.48
CA ARG A 6 -7.07 18.86 -5.05
C ARG A 6 -7.61 17.96 -6.14
N LEU A 7 -7.67 18.46 -7.38
CA LEU A 7 -8.12 17.67 -8.53
C LEU A 7 -7.25 16.44 -8.73
N PHE A 8 -5.93 16.58 -8.63
CA PHE A 8 -4.99 15.47 -8.73
C PHE A 8 -5.27 14.39 -7.68
N TRP A 9 -5.37 14.76 -6.40
CA TRP A 9 -5.60 13.78 -5.32
C TRP A 9 -6.97 13.10 -5.41
N VAL A 10 -8.02 13.85 -5.75
CA VAL A 10 -9.35 13.27 -5.94
C VAL A 10 -9.36 12.32 -7.14
N SER A 11 -8.72 12.69 -8.24
CA SER A 11 -8.62 11.83 -9.43
C SER A 11 -7.84 10.55 -9.12
N LEU A 12 -6.72 10.65 -8.40
CA LEU A 12 -5.95 9.48 -7.97
C LEU A 12 -6.76 8.55 -7.08
N LEU A 13 -7.50 9.11 -6.11
CA LEU A 13 -8.37 8.34 -5.22
C LEU A 13 -9.47 7.62 -6.00
N VAL A 14 -10.13 8.31 -6.94
CA VAL A 14 -11.16 7.73 -7.81
C VAL A 14 -10.57 6.62 -8.66
N SER A 15 -9.42 6.82 -9.30
CA SER A 15 -8.76 5.78 -10.08
C SER A 15 -8.41 4.56 -9.23
N ALA A 16 -7.93 4.76 -8.00
CA ALA A 16 -7.60 3.66 -7.09
C ALA A 16 -8.82 2.79 -6.76
N VAL A 17 -9.97 3.39 -6.42
CA VAL A 17 -11.20 2.63 -6.10
C VAL A 17 -11.80 1.94 -7.32
N VAL A 18 -11.58 2.48 -8.53
CA VAL A 18 -12.02 1.86 -9.78
C VAL A 18 -11.13 0.68 -10.18
N PHE A 19 -9.82 0.76 -9.92
CA PHE A 19 -8.87 -0.29 -10.33
C PHE A 19 -8.88 -1.52 -9.44
N HIS A 20 -9.21 -1.40 -8.16
CA HIS A 20 -9.22 -2.55 -7.26
C HIS A 20 -10.29 -2.43 -6.16
N PRO A 21 -11.14 -3.46 -5.98
CA PRO A 21 -12.28 -3.40 -5.05
C PRO A 21 -11.89 -3.24 -3.58
N THR A 22 -10.71 -3.74 -3.17
CA THR A 22 -10.20 -3.51 -1.80
C THR A 22 -10.04 -2.02 -1.48
N HIS A 23 -9.67 -1.18 -2.45
CA HIS A 23 -9.59 0.26 -2.22
C HIS A 23 -10.98 0.85 -1.96
N LEU A 24 -12.01 0.42 -2.70
CA LEU A 24 -13.39 0.81 -2.45
C LEU A 24 -13.84 0.44 -1.02
N ALA A 25 -13.51 -0.77 -0.56
CA ALA A 25 -13.81 -1.20 0.81
C ALA A 25 -13.09 -0.34 1.86
N ILE A 26 -11.78 -0.11 1.73
CA ILE A 26 -10.99 0.72 2.66
C ILE A 26 -11.52 2.17 2.68
N VAL A 27 -11.79 2.75 1.51
CA VAL A 27 -12.29 4.14 1.41
C VAL A 27 -13.70 4.26 1.99
N THR A 28 -14.54 3.23 1.87
CA THR A 28 -15.87 3.19 2.52
C THR A 28 -15.75 3.17 4.05
N VAL A 29 -14.81 2.39 4.59
CA VAL A 29 -14.53 2.34 6.03
C VAL A 29 -13.95 3.69 6.51
N LEU A 30 -13.04 4.31 5.74
CA LEU A 30 -12.52 5.65 6.02
C LEU A 30 -13.60 6.74 5.99
N LEU A 31 -14.50 6.70 5.00
CA LEU A 31 -15.63 7.62 4.92
C LEU A 31 -16.53 7.47 6.16
N SER A 32 -16.84 6.24 6.54
CA SER A 32 -17.63 5.96 7.74
C SER A 32 -16.95 6.49 9.00
N ALA A 33 -15.66 6.21 9.17
CA ALA A 33 -14.87 6.73 10.28
C ALA A 33 -14.81 8.27 10.29
N ALA A 34 -14.66 8.91 9.13
CA ALA A 34 -14.64 10.36 9.00
C ALA A 34 -16.00 10.99 9.34
N LEU A 35 -17.11 10.38 8.92
CA LEU A 35 -18.46 10.82 9.25
C LEU A 35 -18.73 10.68 10.76
N ILE A 36 -18.35 9.56 11.36
CA ILE A 36 -18.48 9.33 12.82
C ILE A 36 -17.61 10.35 13.58
N ALA A 37 -16.35 10.53 13.18
CA ALA A 37 -15.45 11.49 13.81
C ALA A 37 -15.99 12.93 13.70
N ARG A 38 -16.65 13.28 12.58
CA ARG A 38 -17.28 14.59 12.38
C ARG A 38 -18.40 14.87 13.39
N LEU A 39 -19.02 13.85 13.99
CA LEU A 39 -20.00 14.01 15.08
C LEU A 39 -19.35 14.49 16.38
N PHE A 40 -18.06 14.20 16.59
CA PHE A 40 -17.34 14.51 17.82
C PHE A 40 -16.34 15.66 17.66
N THR A 41 -15.97 16.02 16.42
CA THR A 41 -15.01 17.10 16.17
C THR A 41 -15.27 17.85 14.86
N ALA A 42 -15.13 19.18 14.92
CA ALA A 42 -15.21 20.05 13.75
C ALA A 42 -13.90 20.11 12.93
N THR A 43 -12.85 19.39 13.34
CA THR A 43 -11.54 19.41 12.66
C THR A 43 -11.51 18.59 11.36
N ILE A 44 -12.44 17.64 11.18
CA ILE A 44 -12.50 16.81 9.97
C ILE A 44 -13.03 17.66 8.81
N SER A 45 -12.26 17.77 7.73
CA SER A 45 -12.60 18.60 6.58
C SER A 45 -13.84 18.08 5.82
N SER A 46 -14.84 18.93 5.62
CA SER A 46 -16.01 18.64 4.77
C SER A 46 -15.62 18.35 3.32
N VAL A 47 -14.59 19.02 2.80
CA VAL A 47 -14.06 18.76 1.45
C VAL A 47 -13.50 17.34 1.35
N GLY A 48 -12.82 16.86 2.41
CA GLY A 48 -12.32 15.49 2.48
C GLY A 48 -13.45 14.47 2.49
N ILE A 49 -14.50 14.70 3.28
CA ILE A 49 -15.69 13.83 3.31
C ILE A 49 -16.38 13.78 1.94
N ILE A 50 -16.56 14.93 1.28
CA ILE A 50 -17.15 14.99 -0.06
C ILE A 50 -16.29 14.23 -1.07
N ALA A 51 -14.96 14.37 -1.02
CA ALA A 51 -14.04 13.63 -1.89
C ALA A 51 -14.11 12.12 -1.68
N LEU A 52 -14.14 11.66 -0.41
CA LEU A 52 -14.33 10.25 -0.07
C LEU A 52 -15.68 9.74 -0.56
N GLY A 53 -16.76 10.49 -0.33
CA GLY A 53 -18.11 10.15 -0.80
C GLY A 53 -18.21 10.06 -2.32
N LEU A 54 -17.57 10.99 -3.04
CA LEU A 54 -17.48 10.96 -4.50
C LEU A 54 -16.73 9.71 -4.98
N ALA A 55 -15.59 9.40 -4.37
CA ALA A 55 -14.83 8.21 -4.71
C ALA A 55 -15.64 6.93 -4.49
N VAL A 56 -16.30 6.80 -3.33
CA VAL A 56 -17.18 5.64 -3.04
C VAL A 56 -18.32 5.56 -4.07
N GLY A 57 -19.00 6.67 -4.34
CA GLY A 57 -20.09 6.71 -5.31
C GLY A 57 -19.64 6.29 -6.72
N ILE A 58 -18.51 6.81 -7.19
CA ILE A 58 -17.94 6.45 -8.51
C ILE A 58 -17.50 4.98 -8.52
N GLY A 59 -16.84 4.50 -7.46
CA GLY A 59 -16.39 3.10 -7.37
C GLY A 59 -17.55 2.09 -7.44
N PHE A 60 -18.65 2.35 -6.72
CA PHE A 60 -19.85 1.52 -6.85
C PHE A 60 -20.47 1.63 -8.24
N ALA A 61 -20.56 2.85 -8.79
CA ALA A 61 -21.10 3.04 -10.14
C ALA A 61 -20.26 2.33 -11.21
N SER A 62 -18.92 2.30 -11.07
CA SER A 62 -18.04 1.58 -12.01
C SER A 62 -18.19 0.08 -11.91
N GLU A 63 -18.32 -0.49 -10.70
CA GLU A 63 -18.53 -1.92 -10.49
C GLU A 63 -19.85 -2.40 -11.10
N ILE A 64 -20.94 -1.68 -10.83
CA ILE A 64 -22.25 -1.96 -11.41
C ILE A 64 -22.22 -1.76 -12.93
N GLY A 65 -21.61 -0.66 -13.40
CA GLY A 65 -21.43 -0.35 -14.81
C GLY A 65 -20.70 -1.46 -15.56
N PHE A 66 -19.58 -1.94 -15.02
CA PHE A 66 -18.81 -3.03 -15.58
C PHE A 66 -19.64 -4.32 -15.66
N ALA A 67 -20.32 -4.70 -14.58
CA ALA A 67 -21.17 -5.88 -14.55
C ALA A 67 -22.28 -5.83 -15.61
N MET A 68 -22.98 -4.69 -15.73
CA MET A 68 -24.04 -4.49 -16.73
C MET A 68 -23.52 -4.57 -18.16
N VAL A 69 -22.36 -3.94 -18.44
CA VAL A 69 -21.77 -3.95 -19.79
C VAL A 69 -21.36 -5.35 -20.18
N VAL A 70 -20.73 -6.11 -19.28
CA VAL A 70 -20.33 -7.49 -19.55
C VAL A 70 -21.55 -8.40 -19.74
N GLU A 71 -22.56 -8.30 -18.87
CA GLU A 71 -23.78 -9.11 -19.00
C GLU A 71 -24.51 -8.83 -20.31
N LYS A 72 -24.62 -7.55 -20.70
CA LYS A 72 -25.26 -7.17 -21.96
C LYS A 72 -24.46 -7.58 -23.20
N SER A 73 -23.13 -7.51 -23.13
CA SER A 73 -22.27 -7.74 -24.30
C SER A 73 -21.94 -9.22 -24.52
N LEU A 74 -21.82 -10.00 -23.44
CA LEU A 74 -21.40 -11.40 -23.50
C LEU A 74 -22.54 -12.39 -23.14
N GLY A 75 -23.69 -11.90 -22.67
CA GLY A 75 -24.82 -12.75 -22.25
C GLY A 75 -24.54 -13.58 -20.99
N ALA A 76 -23.45 -13.29 -20.28
CA ALA A 76 -23.01 -14.01 -19.09
C ALA A 76 -22.80 -13.04 -17.92
N ARG A 77 -23.26 -13.42 -16.72
CA ARG A 77 -23.02 -12.64 -15.51
C ARG A 77 -21.54 -12.64 -15.15
N VAL A 78 -21.05 -11.48 -14.70
CA VAL A 78 -19.70 -11.38 -14.13
C VAL A 78 -19.65 -12.18 -12.84
N THR A 79 -18.84 -13.22 -12.82
CA THR A 79 -18.57 -14.03 -11.63
C THR A 79 -17.13 -13.87 -11.20
N ARG A 80 -16.91 -13.71 -9.89
CA ARG A 80 -15.57 -13.71 -9.28
C ARG A 80 -15.29 -15.09 -8.70
N PRO A 81 -14.01 -15.50 -8.58
CA PRO A 81 -13.67 -16.66 -7.78
C PRO A 81 -14.34 -16.59 -6.39
N PRO A 82 -14.77 -17.72 -5.82
CA PRO A 82 -15.56 -17.80 -4.59
C PRO A 82 -14.68 -17.62 -3.33
N VAL A 83 -13.94 -16.52 -3.27
CA VAL A 83 -12.93 -16.24 -2.23
C VAL A 83 -13.56 -16.25 -0.84
N LEU A 84 -14.73 -15.63 -0.67
CA LEU A 84 -15.38 -15.56 0.64
C LEU A 84 -15.91 -16.93 1.08
N MET A 85 -16.43 -17.74 0.15
CA MET A 85 -16.85 -19.11 0.42
C MET A 85 -15.67 -19.97 0.85
N ALA A 86 -14.55 -19.91 0.12
CA ALA A 86 -13.31 -20.60 0.46
C ALA A 86 -12.81 -20.19 1.85
N ARG A 87 -12.94 -18.90 2.21
CA ARG A 87 -12.54 -18.36 3.51
C ARG A 87 -13.36 -18.93 4.66
N VAL A 88 -14.69 -18.81 4.60
CA VAL A 88 -15.55 -19.30 5.70
C VAL A 88 -15.50 -20.82 5.86
N ILE A 89 -15.19 -21.58 4.79
CA ILE A 89 -14.92 -23.02 4.88
C ILE A 89 -13.59 -23.27 5.61
N ALA A 90 -12.53 -22.57 5.23
CA ALA A 90 -11.21 -22.68 5.86
C ALA A 90 -11.22 -22.28 7.35
N ASP A 91 -12.09 -21.35 7.75
CA ASP A 91 -12.32 -20.99 9.16
C ASP A 91 -12.89 -22.14 10.00
N GLY A 92 -13.33 -23.22 9.34
CA GLY A 92 -13.93 -24.40 9.95
C GLY A 92 -15.43 -24.28 10.20
N THR A 93 -15.97 -23.06 10.32
CA THR A 93 -17.41 -22.81 10.50
C THR A 93 -18.21 -23.25 9.27
N GLY A 94 -17.75 -22.88 8.07
CA GLY A 94 -18.35 -23.33 6.81
C GLY A 94 -18.22 -24.85 6.63
N ALA A 95 -17.10 -25.45 7.04
CA ALA A 95 -16.95 -26.91 7.00
C ALA A 95 -17.96 -27.63 7.92
N ARG A 96 -18.22 -27.11 9.13
CA ARG A 96 -19.28 -27.63 10.02
C ARG A 96 -20.67 -27.48 9.40
N TYR A 97 -20.97 -26.30 8.87
CA TYR A 97 -22.23 -26.03 8.17
C TYR A 97 -22.47 -27.04 7.05
N LEU A 98 -21.48 -27.30 6.20
CA LEU A 98 -21.59 -28.23 5.08
C LEU A 98 -21.88 -29.66 5.56
N ARG A 99 -21.20 -30.14 6.60
CA ARG A 99 -21.43 -31.49 7.15
C ARG A 99 -22.84 -31.68 7.69
N GLU A 100 -23.43 -30.65 8.30
CA GLU A 100 -24.72 -30.76 8.98
C GLU A 100 -25.90 -30.38 8.10
N LYS A 101 -25.73 -29.41 7.19
CA LYS A 101 -26.83 -28.77 6.47
C LYS A 101 -26.91 -29.12 4.99
N CYS A 102 -25.86 -29.66 4.36
CA CYS A 102 -25.93 -30.04 2.94
C CYS A 102 -27.07 -30.99 2.56
N PRO A 103 -27.55 -31.92 3.42
CA PRO A 103 -28.73 -32.72 3.08
C PRO A 103 -30.02 -31.89 2.87
N GLN A 104 -30.06 -30.66 3.40
CA GLN A 104 -31.22 -29.75 3.39
C GLN A 104 -30.94 -28.44 2.66
N ALA A 105 -29.67 -28.16 2.34
CA ALA A 105 -29.21 -26.92 1.76
C ALA A 105 -28.85 -27.12 0.29
N ASP A 106 -29.38 -26.25 -0.55
CA ASP A 106 -29.10 -26.25 -1.99
C ASP A 106 -27.94 -25.29 -2.29
N PHE A 107 -26.71 -25.79 -2.12
CA PHE A 107 -25.49 -25.09 -2.52
C PHE A 107 -24.64 -25.99 -3.42
N ALA A 108 -24.08 -25.43 -4.49
CA ALA A 108 -23.20 -26.13 -5.41
C ALA A 108 -21.98 -26.74 -4.69
N VAL A 109 -21.49 -26.09 -3.63
CA VAL A 109 -20.35 -26.57 -2.84
C VAL A 109 -20.64 -27.86 -2.05
N CYS A 110 -21.92 -28.21 -1.84
CA CYS A 110 -22.29 -29.46 -1.17
C CYS A 110 -21.90 -30.73 -1.94
N GLN A 111 -21.55 -30.61 -3.22
CA GLN A 111 -21.02 -31.73 -4.01
C GLN A 111 -19.59 -32.12 -3.64
N PHE A 112 -18.90 -31.30 -2.83
CA PHE A 112 -17.47 -31.43 -2.50
C PHE A 112 -17.22 -31.64 -1.00
N THR A 113 -18.19 -32.20 -0.27
CA THR A 113 -18.08 -32.43 1.19
C THR A 113 -17.04 -33.47 1.58
N ASP A 114 -16.59 -34.29 0.63
CA ASP A 114 -15.52 -35.28 0.77
C ASP A 114 -14.13 -34.63 0.93
N ARG A 115 -13.95 -33.38 0.48
CA ARG A 115 -12.66 -32.69 0.41
C ARG A 115 -12.72 -31.28 1.00
N LEU A 116 -13.25 -31.15 2.22
CA LEU A 116 -13.32 -29.86 2.93
C LEU A 116 -11.93 -29.37 3.35
N LEU A 117 -11.32 -28.55 2.50
CA LEU A 117 -9.96 -28.02 2.69
C LEU A 117 -9.94 -26.95 3.79
N THR A 118 -8.92 -27.01 4.65
CA THR A 118 -8.66 -26.01 5.71
C THR A 118 -7.84 -24.81 5.21
N ASN A 119 -7.52 -24.78 3.92
CA ASN A 119 -6.78 -23.72 3.28
C ASN A 119 -7.60 -23.14 2.11
N SER A 120 -7.87 -21.84 2.15
CA SER A 120 -8.64 -21.13 1.12
C SER A 120 -7.96 -21.14 -0.24
N ASP A 121 -6.62 -21.06 -0.29
CA ASP A 121 -5.87 -21.14 -1.55
C ASP A 121 -5.96 -22.53 -2.18
N ALA A 122 -5.97 -23.59 -1.37
CA ALA A 122 -6.14 -24.94 -1.88
C ALA A 122 -7.56 -25.11 -2.48
N PHE A 123 -8.59 -24.53 -1.85
CA PHE A 123 -9.95 -24.52 -2.41
C PHE A 123 -10.00 -23.82 -3.78
N LEU A 124 -9.32 -22.68 -3.90
CA LEU A 124 -9.38 -21.83 -5.07
C LEU A 124 -8.47 -22.32 -6.20
N TRP A 125 -7.24 -22.70 -5.89
CA TRP A 125 -6.15 -22.74 -6.87
C TRP A 125 -5.53 -24.12 -7.08
N GLU A 126 -5.78 -25.10 -6.20
CA GLU A 126 -5.33 -26.48 -6.43
C GLU A 126 -5.95 -27.03 -7.72
N THR A 127 -5.12 -27.46 -8.66
CA THR A 127 -5.54 -27.84 -10.01
C THR A 127 -5.73 -29.35 -10.18
N SER A 128 -5.25 -30.15 -9.23
CA SER A 128 -5.52 -31.59 -9.19
C SER A 128 -7.03 -31.86 -9.04
N PRO A 129 -7.63 -32.68 -9.93
CA PRO A 129 -9.04 -33.08 -9.83
C PRO A 129 -9.40 -33.82 -8.55
N ASP A 130 -8.43 -34.42 -7.85
CA ASP A 130 -8.66 -35.19 -6.63
C ASP A 130 -8.64 -34.33 -5.36
N ALA A 131 -7.97 -33.19 -5.41
CA ALA A 131 -7.77 -32.32 -4.24
C ALA A 131 -8.48 -30.96 -4.38
N GLY A 132 -8.50 -30.38 -5.58
CA GLY A 132 -9.06 -29.06 -5.84
C GLY A 132 -10.58 -29.03 -5.92
N ILE A 133 -11.15 -27.84 -5.73
CA ILE A 133 -12.60 -27.59 -5.85
C ILE A 133 -12.89 -26.58 -6.97
N TYR A 134 -12.31 -25.37 -6.93
CA TYR A 134 -12.64 -24.33 -7.92
C TYR A 134 -11.85 -24.49 -9.23
N SER A 135 -10.52 -24.51 -9.18
CA SER A 135 -9.66 -24.59 -10.37
C SER A 135 -9.89 -25.80 -11.29
N PRO A 136 -10.18 -27.04 -10.83
CA PRO A 136 -10.42 -28.17 -11.72
C PRO A 136 -11.90 -28.26 -12.16
N ALA A 137 -12.82 -27.51 -11.53
CA ALA A 137 -14.24 -27.62 -11.84
C ALA A 137 -14.56 -27.11 -13.27
N PRO A 138 -15.61 -27.64 -13.91
CA PRO A 138 -16.17 -27.07 -15.14
C PRO A 138 -16.56 -25.59 -14.99
N LEU A 139 -16.57 -24.83 -16.09
CA LEU A 139 -16.80 -23.37 -16.08
C LEU A 139 -18.15 -22.99 -15.46
N ASP A 140 -19.22 -23.71 -15.79
CA ASP A 140 -20.56 -23.51 -15.24
C ASP A 140 -20.57 -23.70 -13.71
N LYS A 141 -19.83 -24.69 -13.21
CA LYS A 141 -19.68 -24.94 -11.78
C LYS A 141 -18.88 -23.85 -11.09
N ARG A 142 -17.78 -23.37 -11.69
CA ARG A 142 -17.02 -22.21 -11.18
C ARG A 142 -17.89 -20.97 -11.06
N MET A 143 -18.73 -20.71 -12.06
CA MET A 143 -19.68 -19.60 -12.04
C MET A 143 -20.72 -19.77 -10.93
N GLN A 144 -21.29 -20.97 -10.75
CA GLN A 144 -22.24 -21.27 -9.67
C GLN A 144 -21.63 -21.01 -8.29
N LEU A 145 -20.43 -21.55 -8.02
CA LEU A 145 -19.72 -21.31 -6.76
C LEU A 145 -19.48 -19.81 -6.52
N GLY A 146 -19.05 -19.09 -7.57
CA GLY A 146 -18.82 -17.65 -7.52
C GLY A 146 -20.08 -16.83 -7.22
N ILE A 147 -21.23 -17.22 -7.79
CA ILE A 147 -22.53 -16.55 -7.56
C ILE A 147 -23.05 -16.84 -6.14
N GLU A 148 -22.93 -18.08 -5.67
CA GLU A 148 -23.48 -18.50 -4.39
C GLU A 148 -22.68 -18.02 -3.17
N GLN A 149 -21.42 -17.61 -3.35
CA GLN A 149 -20.49 -17.33 -2.24
C GLN A 149 -21.06 -16.40 -1.17
N TYR A 150 -21.78 -15.34 -1.56
CA TYR A 150 -22.32 -14.37 -0.60
C TYR A 150 -23.52 -14.94 0.19
N ARG A 151 -24.41 -15.68 -0.49
CA ARG A 151 -25.54 -16.37 0.15
C ARG A 151 -25.04 -17.48 1.09
N PHE A 152 -24.01 -18.21 0.67
CA PHE A 152 -23.38 -19.23 1.48
C PHE A 152 -22.72 -18.64 2.72
N ALA A 153 -21.89 -17.59 2.56
CA ALA A 153 -21.25 -16.93 3.70
C ALA A 153 -22.27 -16.36 4.69
N ALA A 154 -23.38 -15.79 4.20
CA ALA A 154 -24.48 -15.34 5.06
C ALA A 154 -25.15 -16.50 5.83
N ALA A 155 -25.35 -17.65 5.17
CA ALA A 155 -25.92 -18.85 5.80
C ALA A 155 -24.99 -19.44 6.87
N VAL A 156 -23.68 -19.47 6.62
CA VAL A 156 -22.65 -19.90 7.58
C VAL A 156 -22.61 -18.95 8.79
N LEU A 157 -22.61 -17.63 8.55
CA LEU A 157 -22.64 -16.62 9.61
C LEU A 157 -23.91 -16.73 10.46
N ALA A 158 -25.07 -17.00 9.84
CA ALA A 158 -26.33 -17.19 10.57
C ALA A 158 -26.34 -18.50 11.38
N TYR A 159 -25.65 -19.53 10.91
CA TYR A 159 -25.54 -20.82 11.58
C TYR A 159 -24.66 -20.76 12.84
N ASP A 160 -23.50 -20.11 12.78
CA ASP A 160 -22.60 -19.94 13.92
C ASP A 160 -21.92 -18.56 13.89
N PRO A 161 -22.63 -17.51 14.37
CA PRO A 161 -22.14 -16.14 14.31
C PRO A 161 -20.85 -15.94 15.10
N MET A 162 -20.77 -16.54 16.29
CA MET A 162 -19.62 -16.36 17.18
C MET A 162 -18.39 -17.08 16.65
N GLY A 163 -18.54 -18.32 16.17
CA GLY A 163 -17.46 -19.06 15.54
C GLY A 163 -16.90 -18.30 14.32
N GLN A 164 -17.77 -17.75 13.48
CA GLN A 164 -17.35 -16.99 12.31
C GLN A 164 -16.67 -15.65 12.65
N ILE A 165 -17.21 -14.89 13.61
CA ILE A 165 -16.58 -13.63 14.08
C ILE A 165 -15.21 -13.90 14.70
N ILE A 166 -15.06 -14.98 15.48
CA ILE A 166 -13.77 -15.37 16.06
C ILE A 166 -12.78 -15.78 14.96
N GLY A 167 -13.22 -16.53 13.94
CA GLY A 167 -12.39 -16.88 12.78
C GLY A 167 -11.84 -15.65 12.08
N TRP A 168 -12.73 -14.73 11.69
CA TRP A 168 -12.36 -13.46 11.07
C TRP A 168 -11.44 -12.60 11.93
N ALA A 169 -11.66 -12.54 13.24
CA ALA A 169 -10.78 -11.80 14.15
C ALA A 169 -9.37 -12.41 14.22
N LYS A 170 -9.26 -13.75 14.24
CA LYS A 170 -7.97 -14.45 14.20
C LYS A 170 -7.22 -14.17 12.90
N ASP A 171 -7.90 -14.23 11.76
CA ASP A 171 -7.28 -13.96 10.47
C ASP A 171 -6.87 -12.50 10.32
N ALA A 172 -7.70 -11.56 10.78
CA ALA A 172 -7.35 -10.14 10.80
C ALA A 172 -6.10 -9.88 11.66
N PHE A 173 -5.99 -10.54 12.82
CA PHE A 173 -4.81 -10.43 13.68
C PHE A 173 -3.57 -11.07 13.04
N ALA A 174 -3.71 -12.26 12.46
CA ALA A 174 -2.63 -12.92 11.72
C ALA A 174 -2.13 -12.00 10.58
N GLN A 175 -3.05 -11.40 9.83
CA GLN A 175 -2.72 -10.49 8.74
C GLN A 175 -1.95 -9.24 9.20
N LEU A 176 -2.16 -8.73 10.41
CA LEU A 176 -1.36 -7.62 10.96
C LEU A 176 0.12 -7.98 11.13
N THR A 177 0.43 -9.27 11.32
CA THR A 177 1.80 -9.76 11.50
C THR A 177 2.42 -10.31 10.22
N MET A 178 1.62 -10.51 9.17
CA MET A 178 2.08 -11.02 7.88
C MET A 178 2.42 -9.87 6.94
N VAL A 179 3.70 -9.50 6.98
CA VAL A 179 4.29 -8.48 6.11
C VAL A 179 5.52 -9.10 5.47
N GLY A 180 5.48 -9.30 4.16
CA GLY A 180 6.59 -9.91 3.44
C GLY A 180 6.49 -9.70 1.94
N LEU A 181 7.58 -10.01 1.26
CA LEU A 181 7.67 -9.93 -0.20
C LEU A 181 7.80 -11.32 -0.85
N SER A 182 7.77 -12.38 -0.05
CA SER A 182 7.83 -13.80 -0.44
C SER A 182 6.83 -14.15 -1.54
N ASP A 183 5.57 -13.71 -1.40
CA ASP A 183 4.50 -13.94 -2.37
C ASP A 183 4.81 -13.43 -3.79
N PHE A 184 5.72 -12.45 -3.94
CA PHE A 184 6.09 -11.92 -5.25
C PHE A 184 7.08 -12.82 -6.01
N LEU A 185 7.69 -13.81 -5.35
CA LEU A 185 8.50 -14.86 -6.00
C LEU A 185 7.73 -16.18 -6.18
N ALA A 186 6.54 -16.31 -5.59
CA ALA A 186 5.75 -17.54 -5.61
C ALA A 186 4.98 -17.69 -6.94
N VAL A 187 5.70 -17.76 -8.06
CA VAL A 187 5.13 -18.09 -9.38
C VAL A 187 5.04 -19.60 -9.49
N SER A 188 3.85 -20.15 -9.75
CA SER A 188 3.66 -21.60 -9.92
C SER A 188 4.22 -22.10 -11.25
N ASP A 189 4.71 -23.35 -11.28
CA ASP A 189 5.16 -24.02 -12.50
C ASP A 189 4.05 -24.04 -13.56
N GLU A 190 2.80 -24.14 -13.13
CA GLU A 190 1.63 -24.03 -14.01
C GLU A 190 1.45 -22.62 -14.62
N THR A 191 1.73 -21.56 -13.87
CA THR A 191 1.72 -20.21 -14.43
C THR A 191 2.79 -20.05 -15.51
N ILE A 192 3.96 -20.66 -15.28
CA ILE A 192 5.08 -20.63 -16.23
C ILE A 192 4.79 -21.49 -17.46
N SER A 193 4.14 -22.64 -17.31
CA SER A 193 3.78 -23.52 -18.44
C SER A 193 2.71 -22.91 -19.36
N ASN A 194 1.92 -21.95 -18.85
CA ASN A 194 0.96 -21.18 -19.64
C ASN A 194 1.63 -20.05 -20.46
N LEU A 195 2.92 -19.77 -20.26
CA LEU A 195 3.66 -18.79 -21.06
C LEU A 195 4.14 -19.42 -22.38
N PRO A 196 4.21 -18.67 -23.49
CA PRO A 196 4.91 -19.14 -24.68
C PRO A 196 6.36 -19.50 -24.33
N SER A 197 6.90 -20.56 -24.93
CA SER A 197 8.21 -21.14 -24.56
C SER A 197 9.33 -20.10 -24.51
N ALA A 198 9.41 -19.21 -25.49
CA ALA A 198 10.41 -18.14 -25.53
C ALA A 198 10.32 -17.14 -24.35
N HIS A 199 9.17 -17.00 -23.72
CA HIS A 199 8.99 -16.20 -22.50
C HIS A 199 9.28 -17.00 -21.24
N ALA A 200 8.87 -18.28 -21.19
CA ALA A 200 9.20 -19.18 -20.09
C ALA A 200 10.72 -19.37 -19.95
N GLU A 201 11.42 -19.60 -21.07
CA GLU A 201 12.89 -19.70 -21.12
C GLU A 201 13.57 -18.40 -20.66
N ARG A 202 13.10 -17.25 -21.14
CA ARG A 202 13.60 -15.94 -20.69
C ARG A 202 13.36 -15.71 -19.20
N TRP A 203 12.19 -16.07 -18.69
CA TRP A 203 11.87 -15.97 -17.26
C TRP A 203 12.78 -16.86 -16.42
N ALA A 204 13.01 -18.10 -16.85
CA ALA A 204 13.87 -19.06 -16.15
C ALA A 204 15.33 -18.57 -16.02
N GLN A 205 15.80 -17.76 -16.96
CA GLN A 205 17.13 -17.12 -16.95
C GLN A 205 17.20 -15.86 -16.08
N THR A 206 16.07 -15.36 -15.56
CA THR A 206 16.09 -14.19 -14.65
C THR A 206 16.57 -14.58 -13.26
N VAL A 207 17.05 -13.60 -12.49
CA VAL A 207 17.43 -13.79 -11.07
C VAL A 207 16.26 -14.34 -10.24
N VAL A 208 15.02 -14.02 -10.63
CA VAL A 208 13.79 -14.54 -10.01
C VAL A 208 13.55 -16.00 -10.40
N GLY A 209 13.64 -16.33 -11.69
CA GLY A 209 13.48 -17.70 -12.19
C GLY A 209 14.55 -18.66 -11.67
N GLU A 210 15.78 -18.19 -11.53
CA GLU A 210 16.88 -18.94 -10.91
C GLU A 210 16.76 -19.02 -9.37
N LYS A 211 15.73 -18.41 -8.77
CA LYS A 211 15.50 -18.35 -7.30
C LYS A 211 16.68 -17.73 -6.53
N LYS A 212 17.48 -16.88 -7.18
CA LYS A 212 18.64 -16.21 -6.60
C LYS A 212 18.31 -14.83 -6.03
N PHE A 213 17.11 -14.30 -6.29
CA PHE A 213 16.73 -12.98 -5.79
C PHE A 213 16.59 -13.02 -4.25
N PRO A 214 17.31 -12.18 -3.49
CA PRO A 214 17.35 -12.25 -2.03
C PRO A 214 16.11 -11.60 -1.39
N ILE A 215 14.92 -12.09 -1.72
CA ILE A 215 13.62 -11.53 -1.28
C ILE A 215 13.49 -11.46 0.24
N ALA A 216 14.10 -12.41 0.95
CA ALA A 216 14.09 -12.46 2.40
C ALA A 216 14.77 -11.23 3.00
N ILE A 217 15.90 -10.78 2.44
CA ILE A 217 16.62 -9.59 2.91
C ILE A 217 15.73 -8.35 2.77
N PHE A 218 15.08 -8.17 1.61
CA PHE A 218 14.18 -7.06 1.38
C PHE A 218 12.92 -7.12 2.25
N SER A 219 12.39 -8.32 2.51
CA SER A 219 11.26 -8.53 3.42
C SER A 219 11.64 -8.10 4.84
N TRP A 220 12.76 -8.60 5.36
CA TRP A 220 13.27 -8.21 6.69
C TRP A 220 13.55 -6.72 6.78
N ALA A 221 14.16 -6.12 5.75
CA ALA A 221 14.42 -4.68 5.71
C ALA A 221 13.12 -3.87 5.76
N THR A 222 12.09 -4.30 5.02
CA THR A 222 10.76 -3.65 5.01
C THR A 222 10.12 -3.69 6.39
N VAL A 223 10.05 -4.88 7.01
CA VAL A 223 9.47 -5.06 8.35
C VAL A 223 10.24 -4.25 9.40
N THR A 224 11.58 -4.33 9.36
CA THR A 224 12.45 -3.64 10.30
C THR A 224 12.30 -2.12 10.19
N ALA A 225 12.32 -1.57 8.98
CA ALA A 225 12.12 -0.15 8.74
C ALA A 225 10.74 0.32 9.23
N ALA A 226 9.69 -0.48 9.00
CA ALA A 226 8.34 -0.18 9.44
C ALA A 226 8.21 -0.16 10.97
N ILE A 227 8.77 -1.17 11.66
CA ILE A 227 8.77 -1.22 13.14
C ILE A 227 9.54 -0.03 13.71
N PHE A 228 10.76 0.24 13.22
CA PHE A 228 11.53 1.40 13.69
C PHE A 228 10.79 2.71 13.45
N ALA A 229 10.19 2.89 12.27
CA ALA A 229 9.42 4.08 11.95
C ALA A 229 8.18 4.24 12.85
N LEU A 230 7.47 3.15 13.14
CA LEU A 230 6.32 3.14 14.02
C LEU A 230 6.70 3.53 15.45
N ILE A 231 7.77 2.92 15.99
CA ILE A 231 8.29 3.25 17.33
C ILE A 231 8.77 4.69 17.38
N PHE A 232 9.56 5.13 16.40
CA PHE A 232 10.08 6.49 16.32
C PHE A 232 8.94 7.53 16.26
N THR A 233 7.95 7.29 15.40
CA THR A 233 6.80 8.17 15.23
C THR A 233 5.96 8.23 16.49
N GLY A 234 5.63 7.08 17.07
CA GLY A 234 4.88 6.98 18.33
C GLY A 234 5.60 7.69 19.49
N ALA A 235 6.90 7.48 19.64
CA ALA A 235 7.71 8.16 20.66
C ALA A 235 7.79 9.67 20.43
N SER A 236 7.89 10.12 19.17
CA SER A 236 7.89 11.53 18.82
C SER A 236 6.55 12.19 19.12
N LEU A 237 5.43 11.53 18.80
CA LEU A 237 4.08 12.00 19.14
C LEU A 237 3.88 12.05 20.65
N ALA A 238 4.30 11.02 21.39
CA ALA A 238 4.18 10.99 22.85
C ALA A 238 4.98 12.11 23.53
N ARG A 239 6.20 12.39 23.06
CA ARG A 239 7.09 13.41 23.65
C ARG A 239 6.77 14.84 23.20
N ARG A 240 6.21 15.02 22.00
CA ARG A 240 6.07 16.33 21.35
C ARG A 240 4.66 16.57 20.81
N TRP A 241 3.64 15.99 21.42
CA TRP A 241 2.24 16.02 20.96
C TRP A 241 1.72 17.41 20.58
N THR A 242 1.98 18.41 21.43
CA THR A 242 1.54 19.80 21.23
C THR A 242 2.36 20.52 20.16
N ALA A 243 3.59 20.09 19.91
CA ALA A 243 4.46 20.65 18.89
C ALA A 243 4.21 20.04 17.51
N ILE A 244 3.63 18.85 17.40
CA ILE A 244 3.36 18.24 16.09
C ILE A 244 2.03 18.79 15.54
N PRO A 245 1.98 19.26 14.28
CA PRO A 245 0.77 19.77 13.65
C PRO A 245 -0.40 18.77 13.71
N PRO A 246 -1.64 19.23 13.94
CA PRO A 246 -2.84 18.37 13.92
C PRO A 246 -2.99 17.53 12.65
N GLU A 247 -2.64 18.10 11.48
CA GLU A 247 -2.74 17.44 10.18
C GLU A 247 -1.81 16.23 10.08
N LEU A 248 -0.58 16.35 10.61
CA LEU A 248 0.39 15.26 10.60
C LEU A 248 0.00 14.15 11.59
N LYS A 249 -0.60 14.52 12.74
CA LYS A 249 -1.19 13.55 13.67
C LYS A 249 -2.34 12.80 13.01
N LEU A 250 -3.26 13.53 12.36
CA LEU A 250 -4.38 12.94 11.62
C LEU A 250 -3.87 12.00 10.52
N PHE A 251 -2.87 12.42 9.76
CA PHE A 251 -2.27 11.58 8.72
C PHE A 251 -1.70 10.27 9.29
N PHE A 252 -0.95 10.34 10.40
CA PHE A 252 -0.44 9.14 11.09
C PHE A 252 -1.58 8.20 11.52
N PHE A 253 -2.62 8.72 12.18
CA PHE A 253 -3.75 7.88 12.61
C PHE A 253 -4.56 7.32 11.44
N VAL A 254 -4.69 8.05 10.33
CA VAL A 254 -5.30 7.54 9.10
C VAL A 254 -4.47 6.40 8.53
N VAL A 255 -3.14 6.53 8.48
CA VAL A 255 -2.25 5.43 8.03
C VAL A 255 -2.42 4.21 8.92
N LEU A 256 -2.37 4.36 10.25
CA LEU A 256 -2.59 3.24 11.18
C LEU A 256 -3.97 2.59 10.99
N PHE A 257 -5.00 3.42 10.82
CA PHE A 257 -6.35 2.93 10.60
C PHE A 257 -6.48 2.19 9.27
N CYS A 258 -5.76 2.62 8.22
CA CYS A 258 -5.67 1.90 6.95
C CYS A 258 -4.96 0.55 7.08
N GLU A 259 -3.85 0.46 7.84
CA GLU A 259 -3.16 -0.81 8.12
C GLU A 259 -4.12 -1.82 8.79
N ILE A 260 -4.88 -1.36 9.79
CA ILE A 260 -5.87 -2.17 10.50
C ILE A 260 -7.03 -2.55 9.58
N SER A 261 -7.58 -1.59 8.85
CA SER A 261 -8.69 -1.82 7.92
C SER A 261 -8.32 -2.81 6.83
N ASN A 262 -7.10 -2.69 6.28
CA ASN A 262 -6.60 -3.65 5.30
C ASN A 262 -6.42 -5.04 5.91
N ALA A 263 -5.92 -5.13 7.15
CA ALA A 263 -5.80 -6.41 7.84
C ALA A 263 -7.16 -7.10 8.01
N VAL A 264 -8.17 -6.34 8.43
CA VAL A 264 -9.54 -6.84 8.61
C VAL A 264 -10.13 -7.23 7.27
N ILE A 265 -10.09 -6.35 6.26
CA ILE A 265 -10.71 -6.61 4.95
C ILE A 265 -10.04 -7.79 4.26
N CYS A 266 -8.71 -7.80 4.17
CA CYS A 266 -7.98 -8.82 3.42
C CYS A 266 -7.83 -10.13 4.21
N GLY A 267 -7.49 -10.05 5.50
CA GLY A 267 -7.35 -11.22 6.36
C GLY A 267 -8.68 -11.94 6.55
N ALA A 268 -9.73 -11.23 6.98
CA ALA A 268 -11.01 -11.86 7.30
C ALA A 268 -11.82 -12.31 6.07
N LEU A 269 -11.78 -11.56 4.95
CA LEU A 269 -12.64 -11.86 3.80
C LEU A 269 -11.95 -12.67 2.70
N SER A 270 -10.62 -12.72 2.69
CA SER A 270 -9.85 -13.50 1.71
C SER A 270 -8.99 -14.56 2.37
N GLY A 271 -8.04 -14.13 3.20
CA GLY A 271 -7.05 -15.00 3.81
C GLY A 271 -5.77 -14.23 4.09
N PRO A 272 -5.04 -14.54 5.18
CA PRO A 272 -3.80 -13.84 5.49
C PRO A 272 -2.69 -14.12 4.46
N HIS A 273 -2.11 -13.06 3.88
CA HIS A 273 -0.98 -13.12 2.94
C HIS A 273 0.02 -11.99 3.18
N ASP A 274 1.30 -12.29 3.01
CA ASP A 274 2.41 -11.34 3.20
C ASP A 274 2.26 -10.10 2.29
N ARG A 275 1.83 -10.31 1.04
CA ARG A 275 1.65 -9.24 0.06
C ARG A 275 0.59 -8.21 0.42
N TYR A 276 -0.37 -8.54 1.29
CA TYR A 276 -1.50 -7.65 1.56
C TYR A 276 -1.10 -6.45 2.40
N GLN A 277 -0.29 -6.63 3.44
CA GLN A 277 0.22 -5.50 4.21
C GLN A 277 1.42 -4.82 3.53
N ALA A 278 2.27 -5.59 2.84
CA ALA A 278 3.45 -5.03 2.17
C ALA A 278 3.12 -3.86 1.21
N ARG A 279 1.91 -3.81 0.65
CA ARG A 279 1.43 -2.74 -0.24
C ARG A 279 1.25 -1.37 0.44
N LEU A 280 1.10 -1.33 1.76
CA LEU A 280 0.80 -0.12 2.53
C LEU A 280 1.83 0.16 3.62
N THR A 281 2.47 -0.86 4.19
CA THR A 281 3.39 -0.73 5.33
C THR A 281 4.54 0.28 5.11
N TRP A 282 4.92 0.55 3.86
CA TRP A 282 5.90 1.59 3.51
C TRP A 282 5.44 3.03 3.86
N LEU A 283 4.14 3.25 4.11
CA LEU A 283 3.62 4.52 4.58
C LEU A 283 4.10 4.84 6.00
N LEU A 284 4.39 3.83 6.83
CA LEU A 284 4.93 4.04 8.18
C LEU A 284 6.29 4.75 8.17
N PRO A 285 7.32 4.28 7.43
CA PRO A 285 8.56 5.03 7.29
C PRO A 285 8.39 6.38 6.60
N LEU A 286 7.47 6.53 5.63
CA LEU A 286 7.17 7.85 5.05
C LEU A 286 6.68 8.83 6.13
N VAL A 287 5.70 8.43 6.95
CA VAL A 287 5.19 9.27 8.05
C VAL A 287 6.31 9.59 9.05
N GLY A 288 7.12 8.59 9.40
CA GLY A 288 8.27 8.77 10.29
C GLY A 288 9.27 9.79 9.78
N LEU A 289 9.59 9.78 8.48
CA LEU A 289 10.46 10.76 7.86
C LEU A 289 9.86 12.18 7.88
N ILE A 290 8.55 12.31 7.63
CA ILE A 290 7.87 13.61 7.69
C ILE A 290 7.88 14.16 9.13
N VAL A 291 7.58 13.32 10.12
CA VAL A 291 7.65 13.69 11.56
C VAL A 291 9.07 14.04 11.98
N TYR A 292 10.07 13.29 11.51
CA TYR A 292 11.47 13.63 11.74
C TYR A 292 11.81 15.01 11.17
N SER A 293 11.42 15.30 9.92
CA SER A 293 11.70 16.58 9.29
C SER A 293 11.06 17.77 10.04
N GLU A 294 9.82 17.62 10.51
CA GLU A 294 9.11 18.63 11.29
C GLU A 294 9.74 18.84 12.67
N THR A 295 10.17 17.76 13.33
CA THR A 295 10.81 17.85 14.64
C THR A 295 12.23 18.43 14.54
N TRP A 296 12.96 18.14 13.47
CA TRP A 296 14.30 18.65 13.20
C TRP A 296 14.29 20.16 12.92
N THR A 297 13.46 20.61 11.98
CA THR A 297 13.31 22.03 11.62
C THR A 297 12.98 22.89 12.83
N ARG A 298 12.00 22.51 13.64
CA ARG A 298 11.65 23.22 14.89
C ARG A 298 12.76 23.23 15.93
N SER A 299 13.59 22.18 15.98
CA SER A 299 14.72 22.13 16.91
C SER A 299 15.80 23.11 16.48
N ARG A 300 16.06 23.21 15.17
CA ARG A 300 16.98 24.16 14.56
C ARG A 300 16.53 25.60 14.75
N ASP A 301 15.25 25.90 14.52
CA ASP A 301 14.71 27.25 14.65
C ASP A 301 14.77 27.74 16.10
N ARG A 302 14.46 26.88 17.08
CA ARG A 302 14.63 27.18 18.51
C ARG A 302 16.09 27.42 18.91
N ALA A 303 17.03 26.65 18.35
CA ALA A 303 18.45 26.86 18.61
C ALA A 303 18.94 28.20 18.02
N SER A 304 18.50 28.53 16.80
CA SER A 304 18.81 29.82 16.16
C SER A 304 18.25 30.99 16.96
N GLU A 305 17.03 30.88 17.47
CA GLU A 305 16.40 31.92 18.28
C GLU A 305 17.12 32.12 19.62
N LYS A 306 17.46 31.03 20.32
CA LYS A 306 18.27 31.11 21.55
C LYS A 306 19.61 31.80 21.30
N LEU A 307 20.27 31.50 20.18
CA LEU A 307 21.52 32.14 19.81
C LEU A 307 21.33 33.65 19.55
N ARG A 308 20.26 34.04 18.84
CA ARG A 308 19.93 35.47 18.61
C ARG A 308 19.69 36.21 19.92
N VAL A 309 18.94 35.62 20.84
CA VAL A 309 18.68 36.19 22.17
C VAL A 309 19.98 36.33 22.96
N LEU A 310 20.83 35.30 22.99
CA LEU A 310 22.13 35.35 23.68
C LEU A 310 23.05 36.42 23.08
N VAL A 311 23.14 36.53 21.75
CA VAL A 311 23.94 37.56 21.07
C VAL A 311 23.39 38.96 21.35
N ALA A 312 22.06 39.13 21.40
CA ALA A 312 21.45 40.41 21.76
C ALA A 312 21.77 40.83 23.21
N HIS A 313 21.76 39.89 24.16
CA HIS A 313 22.12 40.15 25.56
C HIS A 313 23.63 40.31 25.78
N ALA A 314 24.46 39.69 24.93
CA ALA A 314 25.91 39.81 24.98
C ALA A 314 26.43 41.08 24.29
N ARG A 315 25.56 41.92 23.69
CA ARG A 315 25.97 43.25 23.22
C ARG A 315 26.24 44.15 24.43
N PRO A 316 27.48 44.59 24.65
CA PRO A 316 27.80 45.45 25.79
C PRO A 316 27.21 46.86 25.59
N GLU A 317 26.76 47.47 26.69
CA GLU A 317 26.07 48.79 26.71
C GLU A 317 26.88 49.95 26.10
N TRP A 318 28.20 49.82 25.95
CA TRP A 318 29.03 50.84 25.30
C TRP A 318 28.77 50.97 23.79
N ALA A 319 28.07 50.02 23.16
CA ALA A 319 27.63 50.15 21.77
C ALA A 319 26.54 51.24 21.57
N GLY A 320 25.99 51.80 22.66
CA GLY A 320 25.03 52.91 22.64
C GLY A 320 25.64 54.31 22.52
N ALA A 321 26.97 54.45 22.63
CA ALA A 321 27.64 55.75 22.55
C ALA A 321 28.55 55.86 21.32
N GLY A 322 28.01 56.38 20.22
CA GLY A 322 28.80 57.20 19.29
C GLY A 322 29.39 56.57 18.03
N ALA A 323 28.97 55.39 17.57
CA ALA A 323 29.38 54.90 16.24
C ALA A 323 28.22 55.00 15.23
N ARG A 324 28.19 56.09 14.45
CA ARG A 324 27.42 56.17 13.21
C ARG A 324 27.93 55.08 12.25
N ILE A 325 27.18 53.99 12.14
CA ILE A 325 27.35 53.01 11.06
C ILE A 325 26.87 53.70 9.77
N PRO A 326 27.69 53.82 8.71
CA PRO A 326 27.20 54.37 7.44
C PRO A 326 26.16 53.41 6.85
N PRO A 327 25.15 53.92 6.13
CA PRO A 327 24.09 53.07 5.60
C PRO A 327 24.68 52.02 4.67
N SER A 328 24.46 50.75 5.00
CA SER A 328 24.78 49.64 4.11
C SER A 328 23.80 49.68 2.94
N ASN A 329 24.29 50.06 1.76
CA ASN A 329 23.54 49.93 0.51
C ASN A 329 23.02 48.48 0.36
N GLU A 330 21.71 48.33 0.16
CA GLU A 330 20.99 47.06 -0.08
C GLU A 330 21.47 46.26 -1.31
N HIS A 331 22.44 46.76 -2.09
CA HIS A 331 22.94 46.10 -3.30
C HIS A 331 24.10 45.11 -3.08
N THR A 332 24.68 45.01 -1.88
CA THR A 332 25.84 44.14 -1.62
C THR A 332 25.50 42.76 -1.07
N GLU A 333 24.32 42.54 -0.46
CA GLU A 333 23.93 41.22 0.03
C GLU A 333 23.51 40.26 -1.10
N THR A 334 22.88 40.77 -2.16
CA THR A 334 22.49 39.94 -3.31
C THR A 334 23.71 39.43 -4.09
N LYS A 335 24.80 40.21 -4.17
CA LYS A 335 26.06 39.78 -4.82
C LYS A 335 26.83 38.73 -4.01
N ARG A 336 26.71 38.72 -2.67
CA ARG A 336 27.39 37.72 -1.83
C ARG A 336 26.73 36.33 -1.90
N ARG A 337 25.41 36.27 -2.13
CA ARG A 337 24.69 35.00 -2.36
C ARG A 337 24.97 34.38 -3.74
N ILE A 338 25.31 35.20 -4.75
CA ILE A 338 25.64 34.70 -6.09
C ILE A 338 27.06 34.11 -6.12
N ARG A 339 28.04 34.73 -5.44
CA ARG A 339 29.44 34.27 -5.50
C ARG A 339 29.72 32.96 -4.73
N VAL A 340 28.89 32.55 -3.77
CA VAL A 340 29.08 31.28 -3.05
C VAL A 340 28.54 30.07 -3.85
N LYS A 341 27.76 30.29 -4.92
CA LYS A 341 27.33 29.22 -5.83
C LYS A 341 28.36 28.86 -6.92
N GLU A 342 29.41 29.66 -7.10
CA GLU A 342 30.42 29.46 -8.16
C GLU A 342 31.74 28.85 -7.65
N THR A 343 31.83 28.39 -6.40
CA THR A 343 33.07 27.80 -5.83
C THR A 343 32.93 26.34 -5.42
N ILE A 344 32.13 25.57 -6.15
CA ILE A 344 32.20 24.11 -6.19
C ILE A 344 32.29 23.71 -7.66
N GLY A 345 33.50 23.82 -8.21
CA GLY A 345 33.80 23.41 -9.57
C GLY A 345 34.06 21.91 -9.64
N LEU A 346 33.39 21.23 -10.57
CA LEU A 346 33.87 20.01 -11.23
C LEU A 346 33.16 19.89 -12.60
N VAL A 347 33.67 20.59 -13.62
CA VAL A 347 33.71 20.14 -15.04
C VAL A 347 34.80 20.95 -15.76
N PRO A 348 35.76 20.34 -16.47
CA PRO A 348 36.47 21.00 -17.56
C PRO A 348 35.80 20.65 -18.91
N ASP A 349 35.41 21.68 -19.64
CA ASP A 349 34.94 21.61 -21.02
C ASP A 349 36.03 21.12 -21.98
N HIS A 350 35.65 20.20 -22.87
CA HIS A 350 36.39 19.83 -24.07
C HIS A 350 36.36 20.97 -25.10
N PRO A 351 37.47 21.33 -25.75
CA PRO A 351 37.42 22.18 -26.94
C PRO A 351 37.13 21.34 -28.19
N GLU A 352 36.06 21.67 -28.89
CA GLU A 352 35.81 21.21 -30.26
C GLU A 352 36.88 21.78 -31.19
N ASN A 353 37.57 20.87 -31.90
CA ASN A 353 38.46 21.20 -33.00
C ASN A 353 37.68 21.01 -34.32
N PRO A 354 37.49 22.06 -35.14
CA PRO A 354 36.97 21.91 -36.49
C PRO A 354 38.11 21.49 -37.43
N ASP A 355 37.78 20.62 -38.38
CA ASP A 355 38.61 20.15 -39.50
C ASP A 355 39.47 18.88 -39.27
N GLY A 356 39.18 17.83 -40.05
CA GLY A 356 40.22 16.98 -40.64
C GLY A 356 40.33 15.51 -40.21
N GLU A 357 39.54 14.65 -40.86
CA GLU A 357 39.85 13.26 -41.29
C GLU A 357 40.01 12.08 -40.31
N PRO A 358 39.70 10.84 -40.78
CA PRO A 358 39.50 9.66 -39.93
C PRO A 358 40.76 8.81 -39.77
N ILE A 359 41.01 8.29 -38.57
CA ILE A 359 42.09 7.33 -38.32
C ILE A 359 41.48 5.97 -37.93
N GLN A 360 41.65 5.00 -38.84
CA GLN A 360 41.63 3.56 -38.56
C GLN A 360 42.89 3.14 -37.79
N LEU A 361 42.80 2.05 -37.01
CA LEU A 361 43.83 1.01 -36.68
C LEU A 361 43.29 0.23 -35.44
N SER A 362 42.73 -0.97 -35.54
CA SER A 362 43.32 -2.32 -35.69
C SER A 362 44.13 -2.85 -34.49
N ARG A 363 43.89 -4.15 -34.18
CA ARG A 363 44.67 -5.13 -33.37
C ARG A 363 44.52 -5.07 -31.84
N ASP A 364 44.54 -6.14 -31.05
CA ASP A 364 44.59 -7.63 -31.17
C ASP A 364 44.21 -8.14 -29.75
N ALA A 365 43.36 -9.15 -29.56
CA ALA A 365 43.66 -10.58 -29.36
C ALA A 365 44.69 -10.95 -28.25
N SER A 366 44.34 -12.00 -27.47
CA SER A 366 45.09 -12.78 -26.45
C SER A 366 45.11 -12.22 -25.01
N SER A 367 45.00 -12.98 -23.91
CA SER A 367 44.81 -14.41 -23.67
C SER A 367 44.45 -14.66 -22.18
N SER A 368 43.78 -15.78 -21.95
CA SER A 368 43.57 -16.56 -20.73
C SER A 368 44.66 -16.57 -19.63
N THR A 369 44.21 -16.64 -18.38
CA THR A 369 44.48 -17.76 -17.43
C THR A 369 43.29 -17.93 -16.50
#